data_AF-A0AA35WR47-F1
#
_entry.id   AF-A0AA35WR47-F1
#
_cell.length_a   1.000
_cell.length_b   1.000
_cell.length_c   1.000
_cell.angle_alpha   90.00
_cell.angle_beta   90.00
_cell.angle_gamma   90.00
#
_symmetry.space_group_name_H-M   'P 1'
#
loop_
_entity.id
_entity.type
_entity.pdbx_description
1 polymer ?
#
loop_
_entity_poly.entity_id
_entity_poly.type
_entity_poly.pdbx_seq_one_letter_code
_entity_poly.pdbx_strand_id
1 'polypeptide(L)'
;FNATKYCNLQDTASGLNYLHSLDPQFIHGHLTAENILLDARLRAKIGVFAIESNLHHLNPEYMPLEAEEGSDPSLDIFSFGHLALVTILQEKVDYFLCTL
;
A
#
# COMPACT_ATOMS: atom_id res chain seq x y z
N PHE A 1 11.81 -14.29 -10.00
CA PHE A 1 12.16 -13.19 -9.07
C PHE A 1 11.52 -11.86 -9.47
N ASN A 2 11.78 -11.29 -10.66
CA ASN A 2 11.15 -10.00 -11.04
C ASN A 2 9.64 -10.10 -11.36
N ALA A 3 9.19 -11.17 -12.03
CA ALA A 3 7.77 -11.31 -12.41
C ALA A 3 6.82 -11.27 -11.19
N THR A 4 7.19 -11.89 -10.07
CA THR A 4 6.40 -11.89 -8.84
C THR A 4 6.23 -10.49 -8.25
N LYS A 5 7.31 -9.68 -8.25
CA LYS A 5 7.26 -8.29 -7.79
C LYS A 5 6.29 -7.45 -8.62
N TYR A 6 6.33 -7.59 -9.94
CA TYR A 6 5.40 -6.89 -10.84
C TYR A 6 3.96 -7.34 -10.63
N CYS A 7 3.70 -8.64 -10.45
CA CYS A 7 2.36 -9.13 -10.14
C CYS A 7 1.82 -8.56 -8.83
N ASN A 8 2.65 -8.48 -7.78
CA ASN A 8 2.24 -7.92 -6.50
C ASN A 8 1.90 -6.43 -6.62
N LEU A 9 2.72 -5.64 -7.32
CA LEU A 9 2.44 -4.22 -7.55
C LEU A 9 1.17 -4.00 -8.39
N GLN A 10 0.93 -4.85 -9.38
CA GLN A 10 -0.28 -4.79 -10.20
C GLN A 10 -1.54 -5.12 -9.38
N ASP A 11 -1.45 -6.12 -8.50
CA ASP A 11 -2.54 -6.49 -7.59
C ASP A 11 -2.85 -5.34 -6.62
N THR A 12 -1.81 -4.74 -6.02
CA THR A 12 -1.97 -3.56 -5.14
C THR A 12 -2.58 -2.37 -5.87
N ALA A 13 -2.11 -2.04 -7.07
CA ALA A 13 -2.67 -0.95 -7.87
C ALA A 13 -4.15 -1.19 -8.21
N SER A 14 -4.51 -2.44 -8.51
CA SER A 14 -5.90 -2.82 -8.78
C SER A 14 -6.79 -2.66 -7.55
N GLY A 15 -6.28 -3.03 -6.37
CA GLY A 15 -6.97 -2.82 -5.09
C GLY A 15 -7.18 -1.34 -4.76
N LEU A 16 -6.17 -0.50 -4.94
CA LEU A 16 -6.27 0.94 -4.73
C LEU A 16 -7.29 1.57 -5.67
N ASN A 17 -7.22 1.23 -6.96
CA ASN A 17 -8.17 1.71 -7.96
C ASN A 17 -9.61 1.33 -7.60
N TYR A 18 -9.82 0.13 -7.02
CA TYR A 18 -11.12 -0.27 -6.52
C TYR A 18 -11.60 0.63 -5.38
N LEU A 19 -10.78 0.88 -4.36
CA LEU A 19 -11.13 1.76 -3.24
C LEU A 19 -11.43 3.19 -3.70
N HIS A 20 -10.60 3.71 -4.61
CA HIS A 20 -10.74 5.04 -5.20
C HIS A 20 -11.95 5.17 -6.14
N SER A 21 -12.56 4.06 -6.56
CA SER A 21 -13.76 4.06 -7.42
C SER A 21 -15.08 4.03 -6.65
N LEU A 22 -15.05 3.88 -5.32
CA LEU A 22 -16.24 3.86 -4.47
C LEU A 22 -16.86 5.26 -4.33
N ASP A 23 -18.13 5.32 -3.92
CA ASP A 23 -18.85 6.56 -3.60
C ASP A 23 -19.51 6.44 -2.21
N PRO A 24 -19.04 7.18 -1.18
CA PRO A 24 -17.90 8.09 -1.23
C PRO A 24 -16.58 7.35 -1.46
N GLN A 25 -15.60 8.06 -2.03
CA GLN A 25 -14.28 7.50 -2.28
C GLN A 25 -13.63 7.01 -0.99
N PHE A 26 -13.08 5.78 -1.02
CA PHE A 26 -12.37 5.25 0.14
C PHE A 26 -10.88 5.48 -0.02
N ILE A 27 -10.29 6.25 0.89
CA ILE A 27 -8.85 6.51 0.91
C ILE A 27 -8.23 5.58 1.93
N HIS A 28 -7.24 4.79 1.50
CA HIS A 28 -6.58 3.83 2.37
C HIS A 28 -5.76 4.54 3.46
N GLY A 29 -5.04 5.61 3.09
CA GLY A 29 -4.34 6.52 3.99
C GLY A 29 -3.05 5.96 4.58
N HIS A 30 -2.89 4.65 4.68
CA HIS A 30 -1.70 4.05 5.30
C HIS A 30 -1.14 2.87 4.49
N LEU A 31 -0.84 3.09 3.21
CA LEU A 31 -0.37 2.01 2.34
C LEU A 31 1.13 1.75 2.53
N THR A 32 1.48 0.62 3.16
CA THR A 32 2.87 0.17 3.37
C THR A 32 3.03 -1.29 2.98
N ALA A 33 4.26 -1.79 2.86
CA ALA A 33 4.52 -3.19 2.52
C ALA A 33 3.95 -4.18 3.56
N GLU A 34 3.90 -3.78 4.84
CA GLU A 34 3.32 -4.57 5.95
C GLU A 34 1.81 -4.71 5.83
N ASN A 35 1.16 -3.72 5.21
CA ASN A 35 -0.27 -3.72 4.97
C ASN A 35 -0.64 -4.39 3.65
N ILE A 36 0.33 -4.99 2.93
CA ILE A 36 0.07 -5.83 1.76
C ILE A 36 0.23 -7.30 2.16
N LEU A 37 -0.90 -8.00 2.18
CA LEU A 37 -0.97 -9.41 2.53
C LEU A 37 -0.90 -10.28 1.27
N LEU A 38 -0.37 -11.50 1.41
CA LEU A 38 -0.40 -12.50 0.33
C LEU A 38 -1.43 -13.58 0.66
N ASP A 39 -2.27 -13.92 -0.33
CA ASP A 39 -3.17 -15.07 -0.20
C ASP A 39 -2.49 -16.41 -0.56
N ALA A 40 -3.24 -17.51 -0.44
CA ALA A 40 -2.75 -18.86 -0.75
C ALA A 40 -2.29 -19.05 -2.21
N ARG A 41 -2.61 -18.11 -3.11
CA ARG A 41 -2.18 -18.10 -4.51
C ARG A 41 -1.05 -17.10 -4.76
N LEU A 42 -0.43 -16.57 -3.70
CA LEU A 42 0.60 -15.54 -3.75
C LEU A 42 0.14 -14.27 -4.49
N ARG A 43 -1.14 -13.92 -4.36
CA ARG A 43 -1.69 -12.65 -4.87
C ARG A 43 -1.69 -11.62 -3.76
N ALA A 44 -1.29 -10.40 -4.09
CA ALA A 44 -1.28 -9.31 -3.13
C ALA A 44 -2.71 -8.83 -2.86
N LYS A 45 -2.98 -8.51 -1.59
CA LYS A 45 -4.24 -7.95 -1.10
C LYS A 45 -3.91 -6.80 -0.17
N ILE A 46 -4.58 -5.67 -0.38
CA ILE A 46 -4.53 -4.55 0.55
C ILE A 46 -5.21 -4.99 1.85
N GLY A 47 -4.46 -4.92 2.95
CA GLY A 47 -4.89 -5.24 4.31
C GLY A 47 -4.89 -4.00 5.20
N VAL A 48 -5.20 -4.23 6.49
CA VAL A 48 -5.46 -3.20 7.52
C VAL A 48 -6.79 -2.45 7.32
N PHE A 49 -7.81 -2.95 8.00
CA PHE A 49 -9.09 -2.26 8.24
C PHE A 49 -9.06 -1.61 9.63
N ALA A 50 -8.01 -0.85 9.98
CA ALA A 50 -8.03 -0.09 11.23
C ALA A 50 -9.05 1.04 11.08
N ILE A 51 -10.26 0.74 11.53
CA ILE A 51 -11.44 1.60 11.53
C ILE A 51 -11.07 2.88 12.29
N GLU A 52 -11.16 4.02 11.60
CA GLU A 52 -11.36 5.38 12.11
C GLU A 52 -10.67 5.73 13.44
N SER A 53 -9.58 6.53 13.39
CA SER A 53 -9.30 7.62 14.38
C SER A 53 -7.84 8.10 14.47
N ASN A 54 -6.92 7.68 13.59
CA ASN A 54 -5.52 8.06 13.75
C ASN A 54 -4.89 8.68 12.49
N LEU A 55 -5.40 9.84 12.07
CA LEU A 55 -4.66 10.79 11.23
C LEU A 55 -3.25 11.07 11.80
N HIS A 56 -3.03 10.85 13.10
CA HIS A 56 -1.76 11.03 13.81
C HIS A 56 -0.76 9.87 13.71
N HIS A 57 -1.08 8.74 13.05
CA HIS A 57 -0.16 7.59 12.91
C HIS A 57 0.32 7.37 11.47
N LEU A 58 0.10 8.33 10.57
CA LEU A 58 0.67 8.27 9.23
C LEU A 58 2.20 8.25 9.34
N ASN A 59 2.83 7.19 8.82
CA ASN A 59 4.28 7.12 8.74
C ASN A 59 4.77 8.26 7.83
N PRO A 60 5.58 9.23 8.33
CA PRO A 60 6.06 10.36 7.54
C PRO A 60 6.85 9.93 6.30
N GLU A 61 7.44 8.73 6.31
CA GLU A 61 8.15 8.15 5.17
C GLU A 61 7.24 7.91 3.94
N TYR A 62 5.95 7.65 4.18
CA TYR A 62 4.95 7.37 3.14
C TYR A 62 3.97 8.53 2.94
N MET A 63 4.24 9.68 3.56
CA MET A 63 3.39 10.88 3.46
C MET A 63 4.09 11.96 2.60
N PRO A 64 3.40 12.58 1.62
CA PRO A 64 3.95 13.73 0.92
C PRO A 64 4.15 14.91 1.88
N LEU A 65 5.20 15.71 1.65
CA LEU A 65 5.53 16.90 2.47
C LEU A 65 4.45 17.98 2.39
N GLU A 66 3.72 18.00 1.28
CA GLU A 66 2.65 18.93 0.93
C GLU A 66 1.26 18.48 1.38
N ALA A 67 1.14 17.34 2.06
CA ALA A 67 -0.15 16.83 2.52
C ALA A 67 -0.79 17.81 3.53
N GLU A 68 -1.75 18.61 3.05
CA GLU A 68 -2.68 19.31 3.93
C GLU A 68 -3.66 18.29 4.54
N GLU A 69 -4.13 18.52 5.77
CA GLU A 69 -5.08 17.64 6.46
C GLU A 69 -6.31 17.36 5.56
N GLY A 70 -6.33 16.19 4.92
CA GLY A 70 -7.32 15.90 3.91
C GLY A 70 -7.20 14.47 3.38
N SER A 71 -8.35 13.85 3.17
CA SER A 71 -8.51 12.50 2.62
C SER A 71 -8.53 12.56 1.09
N ASP A 72 -7.38 12.87 0.47
CA ASP A 72 -7.23 12.87 -1.01
C ASP A 72 -6.59 11.56 -1.49
N PRO A 73 -7.10 10.91 -2.55
CA PRO A 73 -6.48 9.73 -3.17
C PRO A 73 -5.01 9.92 -3.55
N SER A 74 -4.54 11.16 -3.75
CA SER A 74 -3.12 11.44 -4.00
C SER A 74 -2.18 10.91 -2.90
N LEU A 75 -2.63 10.82 -1.64
CA LEU A 75 -1.86 10.23 -0.53
C LEU A 75 -1.54 8.76 -0.77
N ASP A 76 -2.53 8.00 -1.23
CA ASP A 76 -2.36 6.58 -1.57
C ASP A 76 -1.47 6.40 -2.79
N ILE A 77 -1.55 7.32 -3.76
CA ILE A 77 -0.70 7.31 -4.96
C ILE A 77 0.78 7.54 -4.61
N PHE A 78 1.06 8.50 -3.71
CA PHE A 78 2.42 8.72 -3.22
C PHE A 78 2.96 7.48 -2.49
N SER A 79 2.17 6.95 -1.55
CA SER A 79 2.53 5.75 -0.79
C SER A 79 2.79 4.54 -1.70
N PHE A 80 1.98 4.37 -2.75
CA PHE A 80 2.17 3.34 -3.76
C PHE A 80 3.47 3.52 -4.54
N GLY A 81 3.83 4.76 -4.90
CA GLY A 81 5.11 5.07 -5.54
C GLY A 81 6.30 4.64 -4.68
N HIS A 82 6.26 4.94 -3.38
CA HIS A 82 7.30 4.52 -2.43
C HIS A 82 7.39 2.99 -2.32
N LEU A 83 6.25 2.32 -2.17
CA LEU A 83 6.16 0.85 -2.15
C LEU A 83 6.73 0.22 -3.43
N ALA A 84 6.39 0.76 -4.60
CA ALA A 84 6.89 0.28 -5.88
C ALA A 84 8.41 0.42 -5.98
N LEU A 85 8.96 1.56 -5.56
CA LEU A 85 10.39 1.81 -5.55
C LEU A 85 11.12 0.80 -4.66
N VAL A 86 10.69 0.65 -3.40
CA VAL A 86 11.29 -0.30 -2.45
C VAL A 86 11.20 -1.74 -2.98
N THR A 87 10.03 -2.14 -3.51
CA THR A 87 9.81 -3.48 -4.05
C THR A 87 10.73 -3.80 -5.22
N ILE A 88 10.91 -2.85 -6.14
CA ILE A 88 11.73 -3.03 -7.34
C ILE A 88 13.22 -3.09 -6.96
N LEU A 89 13.68 -2.20 -6.07
CA LEU A 89 15.10 -2.07 -5.69
C LEU A 89 15.63 -3.20 -4.80
N GLN A 90 14.79 -3.98 -4.12
CA GLN A 90 15.26 -5.06 -3.25
C GLN A 90 15.92 -6.22 -4.03
N GLU A 91 17.25 -6.38 -3.99
CA GLU A 91 17.94 -7.46 -4.74
C GLU A 91 17.79 -8.87 -4.12
N LYS A 92 17.42 -8.98 -2.84
CA LYS A 92 17.16 -10.25 -2.13
C LYS A 92 15.72 -10.33 -1.65
N VAL A 93 15.03 -11.40 -2.01
CA VAL A 93 13.74 -11.77 -1.41
C VAL A 93 14.05 -12.70 -0.24
N ASP A 94 14.37 -12.12 0.90
CA ASP A 94 14.21 -12.82 2.17
C ASP A 94 12.94 -12.26 2.81
N TYR A 95 11.92 -13.11 2.88
CA TYR A 95 10.65 -12.84 3.51
C TYR A 95 10.87 -12.34 4.94
N PHE A 96 10.63 -11.05 5.18
CA PHE A 96 10.33 -10.54 6.53
C PHE A 96 8.82 -10.37 6.77
N LEU A 97 7.98 -11.04 5.95
CA LEU A 97 6.53 -11.14 6.13
C LEU A 97 6.07 -12.56 6.49
N CYS A 98 6.95 -13.39 7.04
CA CYS A 98 6.56 -14.63 7.70
C CYS A 98 7.07 -14.60 9.15
N THR A 99 6.38 -13.82 9.98
CA THR A 99 6.41 -14.06 11.43
C THR A 99 4.98 -14.43 11.82
N LEU A 100 4.75 -15.73 11.92
CA LEU A 100 3.80 -16.30 12.87
C LEU A 100 4.15 -15.84 14.29
#